data_AF-A0A4Q7J7P3-F1
#
_entry.id   AF-A0A4Q7J7P3-F1
#
_cell.length_a   1.000
_cell.length_b   1.000
_cell.length_c   1.000
_cell.angle_alpha   90.00
_cell.angle_beta   90.00
_cell.angle_gamma   90.00
#
_symmetry.space_group_name_H-M   'P 1'
#
loop_
_entity.id
_entity.type
_entity.pdbx_description
1 polymer ?
#
loop_
_entity_poly.entity_id
_entity_poly.type
_entity_poly.pdbx_seq_one_letter_code
_entity_poly.pdbx_strand_id
1 'polypeptide(L)'
;MGRQLRIAQVVMFAQAAASLGIWIVQLLTISTRLDHNQEVPGSVWFVIVVNPLLAALVALAAAFLTRRPWARGLAIAVESLGIVSAVTSIITGYYQAVIAILLAVGVMLLVSSGARRLAAAA
;
A
#
# COMPACT_ATOMS: atom_id res chain seq x y z
N MET A 1 10.25 7.04 22.52
CA MET A 1 9.55 6.29 21.44
C MET A 1 8.24 6.99 21.10
N GLY A 2 8.08 7.49 19.87
CA GLY A 2 6.81 8.12 19.47
C GLY A 2 5.73 7.07 19.19
N ARG A 3 4.68 7.01 20.01
CA ARG A 3 3.50 6.13 19.85
C ARG A 3 2.96 6.13 18.40
N GLN A 4 3.09 7.26 17.70
CA GLN A 4 2.68 7.47 16.30
C GLN A 4 3.43 6.59 15.29
N LEU A 5 4.75 6.40 15.44
CA LEU A 5 5.54 5.56 14.52
C LEU A 5 5.19 4.08 14.65
N ARG A 6 4.83 3.63 15.86
CA ARG A 6 4.39 2.25 16.10
C ARG A 6 3.00 2.01 15.51
N ILE A 7 2.10 2.98 15.59
CA ILE A 7 0.79 2.92 14.91
C ILE A 7 0.98 2.87 13.40
N ALA A 8 1.79 3.76 12.82
CA ALA A 8 2.08 3.75 11.38
C ALA A 8 2.64 2.39 10.93
N GLN A 9 3.59 1.82 11.69
CA GLN A 9 4.15 0.50 11.38
C GLN A 9 3.08 -0.60 11.35
N VAL A 10 2.18 -0.65 12.35
CA VAL A 10 1.11 -1.65 12.40
C VAL A 10 0.13 -1.46 11.24
N VAL A 11 -0.25 -0.22 10.95
CA VAL A 11 -1.16 0.11 9.83
C VAL A 11 -0.55 -0.29 8.50
N MET A 12 0.73 0.00 8.27
CA MET A 12 1.44 -0.40 7.05
C MET A 12 1.52 -1.93 6.88
N PHE A 13 1.76 -2.68 7.97
CA PHE A 13 1.69 -4.14 7.90
C PHE A 13 0.28 -4.65 7.58
N ALA A 14 -0.74 -4.06 8.19
CA ALA A 14 -2.13 -4.40 7.89
C ALA A 14 -2.49 -4.07 6.44
N GLN A 15 -2.01 -2.94 5.89
CA GLN A 15 -2.18 -2.57 4.48
C GLN A 15 -1.47 -3.57 3.55
N ALA A 16 -0.24 -3.97 3.85
CA ALA A 16 0.48 -4.96 3.06
C ALA A 16 -0.27 -6.31 3.04
N ALA A 17 -0.76 -6.77 4.20
CA ALA A 17 -1.54 -7.98 4.30
C ALA A 17 -2.87 -7.89 3.55
N ALA A 18 -3.60 -6.78 3.69
CA ALA A 18 -4.84 -6.53 2.96
C ALA A 18 -4.62 -6.50 1.44
N SER A 19 -3.54 -5.85 0.99
CA SER A 19 -3.18 -5.80 -0.44
C SER A 19 -2.89 -7.18 -1.01
N LEU A 20 -2.17 -8.03 -0.26
CA LEU A 20 -1.93 -9.42 -0.64
C LEU A 20 -3.24 -10.24 -0.66
N GLY A 21 -4.14 -10.04 0.30
CA GLY A 21 -5.44 -10.70 0.32
C GLY A 21 -6.29 -10.33 -0.91
N ILE A 22 -6.35 -9.05 -1.26
CA ILE A 22 -7.03 -8.56 -2.47
C ILE A 22 -6.39 -9.16 -3.73
N TRP A 23 -5.07 -9.21 -3.77
CA TRP A 23 -4.34 -9.81 -4.89
C TRP A 23 -4.68 -11.28 -5.10
N ILE A 24 -4.78 -12.09 -4.02
CA ILE A 24 -5.20 -13.50 -4.10
C ILE A 24 -6.62 -13.60 -4.68
N VAL A 25 -7.56 -12.77 -4.21
CA VAL A 25 -8.94 -12.76 -4.73
C VAL A 25 -8.97 -12.39 -6.21
N GLN A 26 -8.16 -11.41 -6.63
CA GLN A 26 -8.04 -11.03 -8.04
C GLN A 26 -7.48 -12.18 -8.89
N LEU A 27 -6.42 -12.86 -8.43
CA LEU A 27 -5.88 -14.03 -9.11
C LEU A 27 -6.93 -15.12 -9.33
N LEU A 28 -7.68 -15.46 -8.28
CA LEU A 28 -8.76 -16.46 -8.36
C LEU A 28 -9.86 -16.02 -9.31
N THR A 29 -10.23 -14.74 -9.29
CA THR A 29 -11.25 -14.20 -10.21
C THR A 29 -10.77 -14.32 -11.66
N ILE A 30 -9.50 -14.06 -11.92
CA ILE A 30 -8.91 -14.09 -13.26
C ILE A 30 -8.76 -15.53 -13.75
N SER A 31 -8.31 -16.45 -12.89
CA SER A 31 -8.25 -17.87 -13.24
C SER A 31 -9.64 -18.38 -13.61
N THR A 32 -10.67 -18.05 -12.83
CA THR A 32 -12.06 -18.40 -13.16
C THR A 32 -12.49 -17.82 -14.51
N ARG A 33 -12.14 -16.57 -14.84
CA ARG A 33 -12.48 -15.98 -16.16
C ARG A 33 -11.80 -16.70 -17.32
N LEU A 34 -10.52 -17.04 -17.16
CA LEU A 34 -9.76 -17.80 -18.16
C LEU A 34 -10.34 -19.21 -18.36
N ASP A 35 -10.76 -19.88 -17.28
CA ASP A 35 -11.40 -21.19 -17.34
C ASP A 35 -12.74 -21.14 -18.11
N HIS A 36 -13.41 -20.00 -18.13
CA HIS A 36 -14.64 -19.76 -18.90
C HIS A 36 -14.37 -19.13 -20.29
N ASN A 37 -13.13 -19.17 -20.78
CA ASN A 37 -12.72 -18.64 -22.08
C ASN A 37 -13.03 -17.14 -22.27
N GLN A 38 -13.07 -16.37 -21.18
CA GLN A 38 -13.32 -14.93 -21.22
C GLN A 38 -12.01 -14.16 -21.44
N GLU A 39 -12.08 -13.09 -22.24
CA GLU A 39 -10.94 -12.21 -22.44
C GLU A 39 -10.58 -11.44 -21.16
N VAL A 40 -9.29 -11.47 -20.81
CA VAL A 40 -8.74 -10.71 -19.70
C VAL A 40 -7.87 -9.59 -20.28
N PRO A 41 -8.15 -8.31 -19.98
CA PRO A 41 -7.35 -7.21 -20.49
C PRO A 41 -5.89 -7.34 -20.04
N GLY A 42 -4.94 -7.07 -20.95
CA GLY A 42 -3.50 -7.15 -20.64
C GLY A 42 -3.06 -6.22 -19.49
N SER A 43 -3.78 -5.12 -19.25
CA SER A 43 -3.55 -4.23 -18.11
C SER A 43 -3.75 -4.92 -16.75
N VAL A 44 -4.62 -5.94 -16.68
CA VAL A 44 -4.88 -6.70 -15.46
C VAL A 44 -3.68 -7.57 -15.08
N TRP A 45 -2.97 -8.12 -16.08
CA TRP A 45 -1.73 -8.87 -15.84
C TRP A 45 -0.62 -8.01 -15.25
N PHE A 46 -0.52 -6.75 -15.70
CA PHE A 46 0.43 -5.81 -15.12
C PHE A 46 0.13 -5.54 -13.64
N VAL A 47 -1.15 -5.35 -13.28
CA VAL A 47 -1.57 -5.17 -11.89
C VAL A 47 -1.28 -6.42 -11.05
N ILE A 48 -1.51 -7.62 -11.58
CA ILE A 48 -1.16 -8.89 -10.92
C ILE A 48 0.33 -8.92 -10.53
N VAL A 49 1.24 -8.50 -11.41
CA VAL A 49 2.68 -8.61 -11.13
C VAL A 49 3.15 -7.49 -10.21
N VAL A 50 2.65 -6.28 -10.40
CA VAL A 50 3.12 -5.08 -9.68
C VAL A 50 2.59 -5.03 -8.25
N ASN A 51 1.35 -5.45 -8.01
CA ASN A 51 0.74 -5.34 -6.68
C ASN A 51 1.47 -6.11 -5.56
N PRO A 52 1.91 -7.38 -5.72
CA PRO A 52 2.67 -8.08 -4.68
C PRO A 52 4.05 -7.45 -4.43
N LEU A 53 4.67 -6.86 -5.47
CA LEU A 53 5.93 -6.12 -5.30
C LEU A 53 5.73 -4.87 -4.45
N LEU A 54 4.66 -4.10 -4.69
CA LEU A 54 4.31 -2.94 -3.87
C LEU A 54 4.00 -3.35 -2.43
N ALA A 55 3.24 -4.44 -2.23
CA ALA A 55 2.95 -4.96 -0.90
C ALA A 55 4.23 -5.37 -0.13
N ALA A 56 5.17 -6.01 -0.81
CA ALA A 56 6.47 -6.36 -0.24
C ALA A 56 7.28 -5.11 0.14
N LEU A 57 7.28 -4.07 -0.70
CA LEU A 57 7.94 -2.79 -0.40
C LEU A 57 7.30 -2.07 0.79
N VAL A 58 5.96 -2.08 0.92
CA VAL A 58 5.25 -1.54 2.11
C VAL A 58 5.67 -2.29 3.37
N ALA A 59 5.67 -3.64 3.32
CA ALA A 59 6.06 -4.46 4.46
C ALA A 59 7.54 -4.22 4.86
N LEU A 60 8.42 -4.06 3.88
CA LEU A 60 9.83 -3.75 4.11
C LEU A 60 10.01 -2.34 4.70
N ALA A 61 9.29 -1.34 4.18
CA ALA A 61 9.28 0.01 4.76
C ALA A 61 8.77 -0.02 6.21
N ALA A 62 7.73 -0.79 6.51
CA ALA A 62 7.20 -0.98 7.86
C ALA A 62 8.22 -1.66 8.79
N ALA A 63 8.92 -2.70 8.33
CA ALA A 63 9.93 -3.40 9.12
C ALA A 63 11.09 -2.49 9.55
N PHE A 64 11.50 -1.57 8.68
CA PHE A 64 12.63 -0.66 8.94
C PHE A 64 12.24 0.73 9.43
N LEU A 65 10.95 1.05 9.52
CA LEU A 65 10.41 2.38 9.86
C LEU A 65 10.99 2.97 11.16
N THR A 66 11.29 2.11 12.14
CA THR A 66 11.81 2.51 13.46
C THR A 66 13.33 2.43 13.55
N ARG A 67 13.99 1.65 12.68
CA ARG A 67 15.43 1.37 12.76
C ARG A 67 16.26 2.25 11.83
N ARG A 68 15.68 2.76 10.74
CA ARG A 68 16.43 3.49 9.71
C ARG A 68 15.68 4.75 9.25
N PRO A 69 16.33 5.92 9.19
CA PRO A 69 15.69 7.16 8.76
C PRO A 69 15.26 7.14 7.28
N TRP A 70 15.98 6.40 6.42
CA TRP A 70 15.63 6.25 5.01
C TRP A 70 14.30 5.52 4.78
N ALA A 71 13.89 4.65 5.71
CA ALA A 71 12.64 3.89 5.60
C ALA A 71 11.39 4.78 5.61
N ARG A 72 11.50 5.99 6.16
CA ARG A 72 10.41 7.00 6.13
C ARG A 72 10.21 7.56 4.73
N GLY A 73 11.30 7.82 4.02
CA GLY A 73 11.25 8.25 2.62
C GLY A 73 10.69 7.14 1.74
N LEU A 74 11.11 5.89 1.98
CA LEU A 74 10.53 4.73 1.29
C LEU A 74 9.03 4.59 1.57
N ALA A 75 8.59 4.70 2.83
CA ALA A 75 7.19 4.64 3.19
C ALA A 75 6.37 5.69 2.43
N ILE A 76 6.82 6.95 2.40
CA ILE A 76 6.12 8.02 1.68
C ILE A 76 6.09 7.72 0.17
N ALA A 77 7.20 7.27 -0.42
CA ALA A 77 7.27 6.96 -1.84
C ALA A 77 6.35 5.79 -2.25
N VAL A 78 6.26 4.76 -1.43
CA VAL A 78 5.41 3.60 -1.71
C VAL A 78 3.93 3.95 -1.48
N GLU A 79 3.60 4.73 -0.45
CA GLU A 79 2.23 5.19 -0.22
C GLU A 79 1.75 6.12 -1.36
N SER A 80 2.62 6.97 -1.92
CA SER A 80 2.23 7.82 -3.06
C SER A 80 1.97 6.99 -4.33
N LEU A 81 2.76 5.96 -4.59
CA LEU A 81 2.46 4.99 -5.66
C LEU A 81 1.13 4.26 -5.40
N GLY A 82 0.87 3.89 -4.15
CA GLY A 82 -0.41 3.30 -3.72
C GLY A 82 -1.61 4.22 -4.00
N ILE A 83 -1.48 5.52 -3.70
CA ILE A 83 -2.51 6.53 -3.99
C ILE A 83 -2.75 6.65 -5.50
N VAL A 84 -1.69 6.72 -6.32
CA VAL A 84 -1.83 6.80 -7.78
C VAL A 84 -2.55 5.57 -8.35
N SER A 85 -2.20 4.37 -7.87
CA SER A 85 -2.87 3.12 -8.23
C SER A 85 -4.34 3.10 -7.80
N ALA A 86 -4.64 3.58 -6.60
CA ALA A 86 -6.00 3.67 -6.08
C ALA A 86 -6.85 4.69 -6.87
N VAL A 87 -6.28 5.84 -7.25
CA VAL A 87 -6.95 6.83 -8.12
C VAL A 87 -7.29 6.21 -9.48
N THR A 88 -6.36 5.46 -10.07
CA THR A 88 -6.59 4.74 -11.33
C THR A 88 -7.72 3.72 -11.18
N SER A 89 -7.80 3.05 -10.03
CA SER A 89 -8.88 2.10 -9.72
C SER A 89 -10.24 2.80 -9.58
N ILE A 90 -10.30 4.00 -9.00
CA ILE A 90 -11.55 4.80 -8.92
C ILE A 90 -12.02 5.18 -10.31
N ILE A 91 -11.12 5.66 -11.18
CA ILE A 91 -11.45 6.08 -12.55
C ILE A 91 -11.98 4.89 -13.37
N THR A 92 -11.51 3.67 -13.08
CA THR A 92 -11.98 2.44 -13.73
C THR A 92 -13.24 1.83 -13.09
N GLY A 93 -13.87 2.52 -12.12
CA GLY A 93 -15.16 2.14 -11.53
C GLY A 93 -15.08 1.40 -10.18
N TYR A 94 -13.88 1.20 -9.63
CA TYR A 94 -13.68 0.53 -8.34
C TYR A 94 -13.62 1.54 -7.19
N TYR A 95 -14.77 2.10 -6.80
CA TYR A 95 -14.90 3.10 -5.73
C TYR A 95 -14.39 2.64 -4.35
N GLN A 96 -14.22 1.34 -4.13
CA GLN A 96 -13.63 0.74 -2.93
C GLN A 96 -12.21 1.30 -2.64
N ALA A 97 -11.52 1.75 -3.69
CA ALA A 97 -10.17 2.32 -3.62
C ALA A 97 -10.11 3.66 -2.86
N VAL A 98 -11.24 4.33 -2.60
CA VAL A 98 -11.27 5.54 -1.75
C VAL A 98 -10.77 5.26 -0.33
N ILE A 99 -11.10 4.10 0.24
CA ILE A 99 -10.66 3.71 1.58
C ILE A 99 -9.13 3.53 1.61
N ALA A 100 -8.56 2.97 0.54
CA ALA A 100 -7.11 2.79 0.42
C ALA A 100 -6.37 4.14 0.41
N ILE A 101 -6.92 5.15 -0.28
CA ILE A 101 -6.36 6.52 -0.29
C ILE A 101 -6.39 7.13 1.12
N LEU A 102 -7.50 7.00 1.84
CA LEU A 102 -7.61 7.54 3.21
C LEU A 102 -6.59 6.89 4.17
N LEU A 103 -6.37 5.59 4.05
CA LEU A 103 -5.36 4.87 4.83
C LEU A 103 -3.94 5.35 4.48
N ALA A 104 -3.62 5.47 3.20
CA ALA A 104 -2.31 5.93 2.74
C ALA A 104 -1.98 7.34 3.23
N VAL A 105 -2.94 8.26 3.13
CA VAL A 105 -2.81 9.62 3.66
C VAL A 105 -2.64 9.60 5.18
N GLY A 106 -3.39 8.77 5.90
CA GLY A 106 -3.24 8.58 7.34
C GLY A 106 -1.83 8.14 7.75
N VAL A 107 -1.23 7.19 7.02
CA VAL A 107 0.14 6.74 7.25
C VAL A 107 1.15 7.85 6.98
N MET A 108 1.03 8.58 5.86
CA MET A 108 1.92 9.70 5.55
C MET A 108 1.88 10.77 6.65
N LEU A 109 0.69 11.09 7.17
CA LEU A 109 0.52 12.05 8.26
C LEU A 109 1.17 11.55 9.55
N LEU A 110 0.99 10.28 9.91
CA LEU A 110 1.60 9.69 11.12
C LEU A 110 3.14 9.61 11.03
N VAL A 111 3.68 9.27 9.86
CA VAL A 111 5.13 9.21 9.62
C VAL A 111 5.73 10.61 9.66
N SER A 112 5.09 11.59 9.01
CA SER A 112 5.57 12.99 8.99
C SER A 112 5.41 13.70 10.34
N SER A 113 4.35 13.42 11.11
CA SER A 113 4.17 13.97 12.46
C SER A 113 5.17 13.37 13.45
N GLY A 114 5.43 12.06 13.34
CA GLY A 114 6.44 11.37 14.14
C GLY A 114 7.86 11.85 13.86
N ALA A 115 8.17 12.16 12.60
CA ALA A 115 9.47 12.73 12.20
C ALA A 115 9.67 14.15 12.76
N ARG A 116 8.65 15.02 12.68
CA ARG A 116 8.72 16.39 13.20
C ARG A 116 8.91 16.44 14.72
N ARG A 117 8.24 15.57 15.47
CA ARG A 117 8.40 15.51 16.94
C ARG A 117 9.77 15.02 17.38
N LEU A 118 10.42 14.14 16.61
CA LEU A 118 11.78 13.70 16.88
C LEU A 118 12.81 14.81 16.61
N ALA A 119 12.59 15.62 15.57
CA ALA A 119 13.44 16.77 15.27
C ALA A 119 13.29 17.92 16.26
N ALA A 120 12.10 18.12 16.84
CA ALA A 120 11.85 19.15 17.86
C ALA A 120 12.35 18.77 19.27
N ALA A 121 12.77 17.52 19.49
CA ALA A 121 13.24 16.99 20.76
C ALA A 121 14.76 16.73 20.81
N ALA A 122 15.48 17.08 19.74
CA ALA A 122 16.93 16.98 19.58
C ALA A 122 17.53 18.39 19.57
#